data_AF-A0A177KHA5-F1
#
_entry.id   AF-A0A177KHA5-F1
#
_cell.length_a   1.000
_cell.length_b   1.000
_cell.length_c   1.000
_cell.angle_alpha   90.00
_cell.angle_beta   90.00
_cell.angle_gamma   90.00
#
_symmetry.space_group_name_H-M   'P 1'
#
loop_
_entity.id
_entity.type
_entity.pdbx_description
1 polymer ?
#
loop_
_entity_poly.entity_id
_entity_poly.type
_entity_poly.pdbx_seq_one_letter_code
_entity_poly.pdbx_strand_id
1 'polypeptide(L)'
;MVERKASVERNTLETQVKCSINLDGSGKARFDIGVPFLEHMLDQIARHGLIDLDIECKGDTHIDDHHTVEDVGITLGMAFAQAIGDKKGIFRYGHAYVPLDEALSRVVIDFSGRPGLQMHVPYTRASVGGFDVDLFQEFFQGFVNHALVTLHIDNLRGHNTHHQIETVFKAFGRALRMAVTLDERMAGQMPSTKGCL
;
A
#
# COMPACT_ATOMS: atom_id res chain seq x y z
N MET A 1 -3.65 -6.08 24.16
CA MET A 1 -3.20 -6.53 22.83
C MET A 1 -1.87 -5.88 22.54
N VAL A 2 -0.96 -6.57 21.85
CA VAL A 2 0.27 -5.92 21.35
C VAL A 2 -0.15 -4.82 20.38
N GLU A 3 0.45 -3.64 20.46
CA GLU A 3 0.14 -2.56 19.52
C GLU A 3 0.58 -2.97 18.10
N ARG A 4 -0.33 -2.90 17.12
CA ARG A 4 -0.05 -3.21 15.72
C ARG A 4 0.56 -2.01 14.99
N LYS A 5 1.72 -1.61 15.49
CA LYS A 5 2.52 -0.48 15.02
C LYS A 5 3.92 -0.95 14.66
N ALA A 6 4.53 -0.27 13.71
CA ALA A 6 5.93 -0.49 13.36
C ALA A 6 6.56 0.82 12.89
N SER A 7 7.87 0.95 13.12
CA SER A 7 8.72 1.97 12.52
C SER A 7 9.91 1.28 11.86
N VAL A 8 10.11 1.56 10.58
CA VAL A 8 11.19 1.01 9.76
C VAL A 8 11.99 2.16 9.17
N GLU A 9 13.31 2.00 9.15
CA GLU A 9 14.24 2.90 8.48
C GLU A 9 15.09 2.10 7.50
N ARG A 10 15.23 2.60 6.27
CA ARG A 10 16.01 1.99 5.20
C ARG A 10 16.83 3.07 4.51
N ASN A 11 18.14 2.92 4.54
CA ASN A 11 19.09 3.90 4.00
C ASN A 11 19.99 3.23 2.95
N THR A 12 20.07 3.84 1.77
CA THR A 12 20.98 3.51 0.68
C THR A 12 21.79 4.77 0.32
N LEU A 13 22.61 4.67 -0.74
CA LEU A 13 23.29 5.83 -1.31
C LEU A 13 22.34 6.74 -2.12
N GLU A 14 21.19 6.21 -2.55
CA GLU A 14 20.19 6.92 -3.37
C GLU A 14 19.10 7.53 -2.49
N THR A 15 18.65 6.82 -1.45
CA THR A 15 17.54 7.24 -0.60
C THR A 15 17.77 7.02 0.89
N GLN A 16 17.10 7.81 1.71
CA GLN A 16 16.97 7.59 3.16
C GLN A 16 15.49 7.67 3.51
N VAL A 17 14.88 6.53 3.83
CA VAL A 17 13.43 6.40 4.05
C VAL A 17 13.17 6.00 5.49
N LYS A 18 12.28 6.74 6.16
CA LYS A 18 11.72 6.38 7.46
C LYS A 18 10.20 6.28 7.33
N CYS A 19 9.64 5.14 7.74
CA CYS A 19 8.21 4.88 7.68
C CYS A 19 7.72 4.40 9.05
N SER A 20 6.66 5.02 9.58
CA SER A 20 5.94 4.56 10.76
C SER A 20 4.48 4.33 10.42
N ILE A 21 3.92 3.21 10.90
CA ILE A 21 2.52 2.86 10.66
C ILE A 21 1.80 2.46 11.95
N ASN A 22 0.50 2.71 11.99
CA ASN A 22 -0.43 2.16 12.96
C ASN A 22 -1.62 1.53 12.23
N LEU A 23 -1.71 0.19 12.23
CA LEU A 23 -2.81 -0.53 11.58
C LEU A 23 -4.16 -0.30 12.26
N ASP A 24 -4.14 0.06 13.55
CA ASP A 24 -5.30 0.43 14.37
C ASP A 24 -5.44 1.95 14.47
N GLY A 25 -5.25 2.63 13.35
CA GLY A 25 -5.23 4.09 13.28
C GLY A 25 -6.60 4.75 13.17
N SER A 26 -6.53 6.03 12.86
CA SER A 26 -7.67 6.89 12.54
C SER A 26 -7.58 7.47 11.12
N GLY A 27 -6.52 7.14 10.38
CA GLY A 27 -6.23 7.68 9.05
C GLY A 27 -5.48 9.00 9.09
N LYS A 28 -4.69 9.26 10.14
CA LYS A 28 -3.80 10.42 10.21
C LYS A 28 -2.58 10.17 9.33
N ALA A 29 -2.17 11.16 8.56
CA ALA A 29 -1.02 11.06 7.69
C ALA A 29 -0.08 12.25 7.83
N ARG A 30 1.23 11.98 7.71
CA ARG A 30 2.27 12.98 7.50
C ARG A 30 3.25 12.44 6.46
N PHE A 31 3.56 13.25 5.45
CA PHE A 31 4.49 12.89 4.40
C PHE A 31 5.48 14.03 4.17
N ASP A 32 6.75 13.67 3.99
CA ASP A 32 7.84 14.54 3.54
C ASP A 32 8.74 13.69 2.63
N ILE A 33 8.26 13.42 1.41
CA ILE A 33 8.87 12.46 0.47
C ILE A 33 9.54 13.18 -0.70
N GLY A 34 9.08 14.39 -1.03
CA GLY A 34 9.55 15.16 -2.18
C GLY A 34 8.92 14.77 -3.52
N VAL A 35 7.93 13.87 -3.51
CA VAL A 35 7.16 13.43 -4.69
C VAL A 35 5.65 13.68 -4.45
N PRO A 36 5.13 14.89 -4.75
CA PRO A 36 3.82 15.34 -4.28
C PRO A 36 2.64 14.45 -4.72
N PHE A 37 2.69 13.88 -5.92
CA PHE A 37 1.62 13.03 -6.41
C PHE A 37 1.58 11.67 -5.68
N LEU A 38 2.75 11.12 -5.31
CA LEU A 38 2.82 9.93 -4.45
C LEU A 38 2.27 10.24 -3.05
N GLU A 39 2.61 11.39 -2.47
CA GLU A 39 2.08 11.81 -1.17
C GLU A 39 0.55 11.88 -1.17
N HIS A 40 -0.04 12.47 -2.23
CA HIS A 40 -1.50 12.49 -2.43
C HIS A 40 -2.11 11.08 -2.50
N MET A 41 -1.42 10.14 -3.16
CA MET A 41 -1.86 8.74 -3.26
C MET A 41 -1.75 7.99 -1.93
N LEU A 42 -0.68 8.20 -1.17
CA LEU A 42 -0.49 7.62 0.16
C LEU A 42 -1.53 8.14 1.18
N ASP A 43 -1.96 9.41 1.05
CA ASP A 43 -3.05 9.96 1.86
C ASP A 43 -4.36 9.17 1.65
N GLN A 44 -4.61 8.69 0.43
CA GLN A 44 -5.78 7.85 0.16
C GLN A 44 -5.71 6.51 0.91
N ILE A 45 -4.52 5.93 1.07
CA ILE A 45 -4.32 4.70 1.87
C ILE A 45 -4.64 4.98 3.32
N ALA A 46 -4.07 6.05 3.90
CA ALA A 46 -4.32 6.40 5.29
C ALA A 46 -5.81 6.64 5.55
N ARG A 47 -6.43 7.52 4.76
CA ARG A 47 -7.82 7.95 4.94
C ARG A 47 -8.84 6.83 4.73
N HIS A 48 -8.66 6.00 3.71
CA HIS A 48 -9.60 4.93 3.41
C HIS A 48 -9.29 3.62 4.14
N GLY A 49 -8.03 3.44 4.55
CA GLY A 49 -7.59 2.33 5.38
C GLY A 49 -7.86 2.52 6.87
N LEU A 50 -8.04 3.76 7.33
CA LEU A 50 -7.93 4.13 8.75
C LEU A 50 -6.60 3.67 9.37
N ILE A 51 -5.53 3.77 8.60
CA ILE A 51 -4.17 3.43 9.01
C ILE A 51 -3.44 4.75 9.20
N ASP A 52 -2.81 4.95 10.35
CA ASP A 52 -1.98 6.15 10.51
C ASP A 52 -0.62 5.90 9.82
N LEU A 53 -0.15 6.87 9.05
CA LEU A 53 1.11 6.82 8.30
C LEU A 53 1.97 8.06 8.59
N ASP A 54 3.26 7.86 8.86
CA ASP A 54 4.26 8.93 8.89
C ASP A 54 5.46 8.47 8.05
N ILE A 55 5.68 9.12 6.90
CA ILE A 55 6.74 8.73 5.96
C ILE A 55 7.58 9.95 5.60
N GLU A 56 8.87 9.85 5.88
CA GLU A 56 9.88 10.83 5.51
C GLU A 56 10.87 10.15 4.55
N CYS A 57 11.19 10.79 3.43
CA CYS A 57 12.17 10.31 2.47
C CYS A 57 13.04 11.44 1.96
N LYS A 58 14.35 11.21 1.94
CA LYS A 58 15.31 12.02 1.17
C LYS A 58 15.85 11.14 0.07
N GLY A 59 15.42 11.40 -1.16
CA GLY A 59 15.88 10.68 -2.34
C GLY A 59 16.55 11.61 -3.36
N ASP A 60 17.08 10.99 -4.40
CA ASP A 60 17.76 11.62 -5.52
C ASP A 60 16.79 12.07 -6.63
N THR A 61 15.67 12.71 -6.28
CA THR A 61 14.60 13.17 -7.21
C THR A 61 15.06 14.15 -8.31
N HIS A 62 16.30 14.63 -8.23
CA HIS A 62 16.94 15.41 -9.30
C HIS A 62 17.41 14.55 -10.49
N ILE A 63 17.53 13.22 -10.30
CA ILE A 63 17.76 12.23 -11.36
C ILE A 63 16.40 11.87 -11.96
N ASP A 64 15.56 11.22 -11.15
CA ASP A 64 14.13 10.98 -11.38
C ASP A 64 13.46 10.54 -10.05
N ASP A 65 12.15 10.27 -10.08
CA ASP A 65 11.40 9.84 -8.89
C ASP A 65 11.55 8.33 -8.58
N HIS A 66 12.25 7.54 -9.42
CA HIS A 66 12.20 6.08 -9.40
C HIS A 66 12.67 5.49 -8.08
N HIS A 67 13.91 5.78 -7.67
CA HIS A 67 14.46 5.23 -6.43
C HIS A 67 13.63 5.65 -5.22
N THR A 68 13.15 6.89 -5.21
CA THR A 68 12.29 7.42 -4.13
C THR A 68 10.98 6.65 -4.03
N VAL A 69 10.28 6.45 -5.15
CA VAL A 69 8.97 5.76 -5.19
C VAL A 69 9.12 4.28 -4.84
N GLU A 70 10.12 3.59 -5.41
CA GLU A 70 10.41 2.19 -5.12
C GLU A 70 10.73 1.99 -3.63
N ASP A 71 11.67 2.77 -3.10
CA ASP A 71 12.16 2.59 -1.73
C ASP A 71 11.11 2.98 -0.67
N VAL A 72 10.21 3.92 -0.98
CA VAL A 72 9.02 4.16 -0.16
C VAL A 72 8.10 2.94 -0.17
N GLY A 73 7.85 2.33 -1.34
CA GLY A 73 7.07 1.09 -1.45
C GLY A 73 7.67 -0.07 -0.64
N ILE A 74 8.97 -0.28 -0.76
CA ILE A 74 9.75 -1.28 0.00
C ILE A 74 9.59 -1.05 1.51
N THR A 75 9.89 0.16 1.97
CA THR A 75 9.94 0.49 3.40
C THR A 75 8.55 0.41 4.03
N LEU A 76 7.51 0.83 3.29
CA LEU A 76 6.12 0.65 3.69
C LEU A 76 5.77 -0.83 3.80
N GLY A 77 6.15 -1.66 2.82
CA GLY A 77 5.94 -3.11 2.85
C GLY A 77 6.57 -3.76 4.08
N MET A 78 7.82 -3.41 4.39
CA MET A 78 8.51 -3.87 5.60
C MET A 78 7.76 -3.47 6.88
N ALA A 79 7.27 -2.23 6.97
CA ALA A 79 6.51 -1.76 8.12
C ALA A 79 5.20 -2.56 8.30
N PHE A 80 4.49 -2.86 7.21
CA PHE A 80 3.29 -3.70 7.24
C PHE A 80 3.59 -5.12 7.72
N ALA A 81 4.67 -5.74 7.23
CA ALA A 81 5.07 -7.08 7.67
C ALA A 81 5.41 -7.12 9.18
N GLN A 82 6.03 -6.06 9.71
CA GLN A 82 6.32 -5.97 11.15
C GLN A 82 5.04 -5.73 11.97
N ALA A 83 4.20 -4.78 11.56
CA ALA A 83 3.02 -4.38 12.32
C ALA A 83 1.92 -5.46 12.37
N ILE A 84 1.79 -6.29 11.33
CA ILE A 84 0.79 -7.36 11.28
C ILE A 84 1.15 -8.55 12.21
N GLY A 85 2.43 -8.73 12.53
CA GLY A 85 2.91 -9.77 13.44
C GLY A 85 2.62 -11.19 12.93
N ASP A 86 2.12 -12.06 13.81
CA ASP A 86 1.90 -13.49 13.51
C ASP A 86 0.65 -13.78 12.67
N LYS A 87 -0.06 -12.74 12.22
CA LYS A 87 -1.25 -12.80 11.36
C LYS A 87 -2.40 -13.64 11.96
N LYS A 88 -2.40 -13.94 13.26
CA LYS A 88 -3.51 -14.69 13.87
C LYS A 88 -4.71 -13.79 14.10
N GLY A 89 -5.89 -14.36 13.85
CA GLY A 89 -7.17 -13.72 14.10
C GLY A 89 -7.49 -12.52 13.22
N ILE A 90 -6.78 -12.30 12.11
CA ILE A 90 -7.18 -11.34 11.09
C ILE A 90 -8.06 -12.01 10.03
N PHE A 91 -8.83 -11.21 9.27
CA PHE A 91 -9.56 -11.71 8.10
C PHE A 91 -8.67 -12.29 7.01
N ARG A 92 -7.38 -11.88 6.97
CA ARG A 92 -6.33 -12.28 6.02
C ARG A 92 -6.57 -11.79 4.58
N TYR A 93 -7.79 -11.94 4.10
CA TYR A 93 -8.22 -11.50 2.78
C TYR A 93 -8.98 -10.18 2.88
N GLY A 94 -8.72 -9.29 1.94
CA GLY A 94 -9.45 -8.05 1.81
C GLY A 94 -9.70 -7.73 0.35
N HIS A 95 -10.80 -7.06 0.07
CA HIS A 95 -11.08 -6.56 -1.26
C HIS A 95 -11.91 -5.29 -1.20
N ALA A 96 -11.82 -4.47 -2.25
CA ALA A 96 -12.67 -3.32 -2.42
C ALA A 96 -12.86 -2.98 -3.89
N TYR A 97 -14.04 -2.46 -4.21
CA TYR A 97 -14.34 -1.77 -5.44
C TYR A 97 -14.58 -0.30 -5.12
N VAL A 98 -13.88 0.60 -5.78
CA VAL A 98 -14.00 2.03 -5.53
C VAL A 98 -14.09 2.79 -6.85
N PRO A 99 -15.16 3.59 -7.05
CA PRO A 99 -15.25 4.53 -8.15
C PRO A 99 -14.67 5.90 -7.78
N LEU A 100 -14.32 6.66 -8.82
CA LEU A 100 -14.12 8.10 -8.79
C LEU A 100 -14.55 8.62 -10.16
N ASP A 101 -15.68 9.32 -10.17
CA ASP A 101 -16.37 9.73 -11.39
C ASP A 101 -16.54 8.56 -12.38
N GLU A 102 -15.90 8.61 -13.55
CA GLU A 102 -15.99 7.59 -14.59
C GLU A 102 -15.07 6.38 -14.36
N ALA A 103 -14.10 6.49 -13.45
CA ALA A 103 -13.17 5.42 -13.15
C ALA A 103 -13.72 4.46 -12.08
N LEU A 104 -13.38 3.18 -12.19
CA LEU A 104 -13.70 2.15 -11.21
C LEU A 104 -12.54 1.16 -11.13
N SER A 105 -11.97 0.99 -9.94
CA SER A 105 -10.94 -0.01 -9.68
C SER A 105 -11.39 -1.06 -8.66
N ARG A 106 -10.84 -2.27 -8.79
CA ARG A 106 -10.90 -3.35 -7.83
C ARG A 106 -9.50 -3.62 -7.31
N VAL A 107 -9.37 -3.78 -6.00
CA VAL A 107 -8.14 -4.29 -5.37
C VAL A 107 -8.48 -5.47 -4.47
N VAL A 108 -7.68 -6.53 -4.52
CA VAL A 108 -7.81 -7.74 -3.70
C VAL A 108 -6.44 -8.07 -3.11
N ILE A 109 -6.38 -8.30 -1.80
CA ILE A 109 -5.16 -8.63 -1.07
C ILE A 109 -5.33 -9.90 -0.23
N ASP A 110 -4.29 -10.73 -0.20
CA ASP A 110 -4.12 -11.87 0.72
C ASP A 110 -2.81 -11.67 1.51
N PHE A 111 -2.90 -11.58 2.85
CA PHE A 111 -1.75 -11.63 3.76
C PHE A 111 -1.16 -13.04 3.83
N SER A 112 -0.64 -13.47 2.69
CA SER A 112 -0.45 -14.88 2.33
C SER A 112 0.91 -15.44 2.76
N GLY A 113 1.86 -14.57 3.10
CA GLY A 113 3.28 -14.91 3.24
C GLY A 113 3.99 -15.11 1.90
N ARG A 114 3.31 -14.88 0.77
CA ARG A 114 3.83 -15.12 -0.59
C ARG A 114 3.72 -13.83 -1.42
N PRO A 115 4.86 -13.21 -1.77
CA PRO A 115 4.84 -12.01 -2.58
C PRO A 115 4.32 -12.33 -3.99
N GLY A 116 3.39 -11.52 -4.47
CA GLY A 116 2.89 -11.61 -5.84
C GLY A 116 2.03 -10.41 -6.20
N LEU A 117 2.31 -9.79 -7.34
CA LEU A 117 1.57 -8.66 -7.88
C LEU A 117 0.94 -9.04 -9.22
N GLN A 118 -0.34 -8.74 -9.39
CA GLN A 118 -1.01 -8.69 -10.69
C GLN A 118 -1.64 -7.31 -10.82
N MET A 119 -1.16 -6.50 -11.76
CA MET A 119 -1.61 -5.12 -11.93
C MET A 119 -2.04 -4.89 -13.37
N HIS A 120 -3.31 -4.55 -13.55
CA HIS A 120 -3.94 -4.29 -14.83
C HIS A 120 -4.64 -2.93 -14.78
N VAL A 121 -3.87 -1.88 -15.06
CA VAL A 121 -4.38 -0.51 -15.10
C VAL A 121 -4.07 0.09 -16.48
N PRO A 122 -5.06 0.21 -17.38
CA PRO A 122 -4.83 0.73 -18.73
C PRO A 122 -4.77 2.26 -18.68
N TYR A 123 -3.67 2.81 -18.17
CA TYR A 123 -3.47 4.25 -18.07
C TYR A 123 -3.64 4.92 -19.43
N THR A 124 -4.46 5.95 -19.49
CA THR A 124 -4.71 6.71 -20.72
C THR A 124 -3.63 7.76 -21.03
N ARG A 125 -2.78 8.08 -20.04
CA ARG A 125 -1.64 8.99 -20.15
C ARG A 125 -0.45 8.38 -19.44
N ALA A 126 0.76 8.70 -19.90
CA ALA A 126 2.01 8.29 -19.29
C ALA A 126 2.37 9.10 -18.03
N SER A 127 1.73 10.26 -17.79
CA SER A 127 2.02 11.08 -16.62
C SER A 127 0.84 11.88 -16.10
N VAL A 128 0.91 12.22 -14.80
CA VAL A 128 -0.05 13.10 -14.11
C VAL A 128 0.72 14.11 -13.28
N GLY A 129 0.61 15.40 -13.62
CA GLY A 129 1.28 16.46 -12.86
C GLY A 129 2.81 16.37 -12.82
N GLY A 130 3.42 15.70 -13.81
CA GLY A 130 4.87 15.44 -13.87
C GLY A 130 5.29 14.07 -13.33
N PHE A 131 4.41 13.36 -12.62
CA PHE A 131 4.67 12.01 -12.11
C PHE A 131 4.51 10.98 -13.22
N ASP A 132 5.51 10.10 -13.40
CA ASP A 132 5.48 8.96 -14.33
C ASP A 132 4.62 7.82 -13.74
N VAL A 133 3.57 7.43 -14.45
CA VAL A 133 2.59 6.44 -13.95
C VAL A 133 3.15 5.03 -13.85
N ASP A 134 4.24 4.72 -14.56
CA ASP A 134 4.89 3.41 -14.51
C ASP A 134 5.51 3.16 -13.13
N LEU A 135 5.88 4.21 -12.38
CA LEU A 135 6.44 4.09 -11.04
C LEU A 135 5.47 3.48 -10.02
N PHE A 136 4.17 3.45 -10.30
CA PHE A 136 3.23 2.72 -9.45
C PHE A 136 3.42 1.20 -9.53
N GLN A 137 3.90 0.67 -10.65
CA GLN A 137 4.29 -0.74 -10.74
C GLN A 137 5.41 -1.02 -9.74
N GLU A 138 6.44 -0.17 -9.70
CA GLU A 138 7.59 -0.32 -8.80
C GLU A 138 7.21 -0.12 -7.33
N PHE A 139 6.38 0.88 -7.02
CA PHE A 139 5.83 1.07 -5.67
C PHE A 139 5.13 -0.19 -5.16
N PHE A 140 4.18 -0.74 -5.94
CA PHE A 140 3.43 -1.91 -5.52
C PHE A 140 4.30 -3.17 -5.52
N GLN A 141 5.25 -3.31 -6.45
CA GLN A 141 6.17 -4.43 -6.48
C GLN A 141 7.08 -4.44 -5.24
N GLY A 142 7.66 -3.29 -4.89
CA GLY A 142 8.41 -3.07 -3.66
C GLY A 142 7.59 -3.40 -2.42
N PHE A 143 6.35 -2.91 -2.36
CA PHE A 143 5.41 -3.21 -1.28
C PHE A 143 5.14 -4.71 -1.13
N VAL A 144 4.71 -5.41 -2.19
CA VAL A 144 4.31 -6.83 -2.07
C VAL A 144 5.49 -7.72 -1.70
N ASN A 145 6.68 -7.42 -2.21
CA ASN A 145 7.90 -8.16 -1.95
C ASN A 145 8.27 -8.14 -0.47
N HIS A 146 8.03 -7.02 0.21
CA HIS A 146 8.46 -6.81 1.60
C HIS A 146 7.32 -6.93 2.62
N ALA A 147 6.08 -6.75 2.20
CA ALA A 147 4.89 -7.06 3.00
C ALA A 147 4.58 -8.58 3.02
N LEU A 148 5.14 -9.34 2.08
CA LEU A 148 4.91 -10.78 1.89
C LEU A 148 3.43 -11.09 1.64
N VAL A 149 2.82 -10.35 0.72
CA VAL A 149 1.40 -10.43 0.40
C VAL A 149 1.19 -10.70 -1.09
N THR A 150 0.03 -11.29 -1.40
CA THR A 150 -0.44 -11.39 -2.78
C THR A 150 -1.44 -10.27 -3.03
N LEU A 151 -1.25 -9.49 -4.10
CA LEU A 151 -2.02 -8.31 -4.44
C LEU A 151 -2.47 -8.36 -5.91
N HIS A 152 -3.77 -8.14 -6.13
CA HIS A 152 -4.36 -7.98 -7.44
C HIS A 152 -4.99 -6.60 -7.54
N ILE A 153 -4.68 -5.88 -8.61
CA ILE A 153 -5.15 -4.54 -8.90
C ILE A 153 -5.70 -4.52 -10.33
N ASP A 154 -6.96 -4.13 -10.46
CA ASP A 154 -7.62 -3.97 -11.76
C ASP A 154 -8.29 -2.59 -11.82
N ASN A 155 -8.01 -1.80 -12.83
CA ASN A 155 -8.90 -0.71 -13.22
C ASN A 155 -9.89 -1.25 -14.26
N LEU A 156 -11.16 -1.39 -13.86
CA LEU A 156 -12.20 -2.03 -14.67
C LEU A 156 -12.71 -1.09 -15.78
N ARG A 157 -12.63 0.21 -15.55
CA ARG A 157 -12.93 1.29 -16.49
C ARG A 157 -12.38 2.61 -15.96
N GLY A 158 -12.18 3.57 -16.85
CA GLY A 158 -11.79 4.94 -16.54
C GLY A 158 -11.21 5.61 -17.78
N HIS A 159 -11.21 6.95 -17.81
CA HIS A 159 -10.59 7.70 -18.90
C HIS A 159 -9.58 8.72 -18.39
N ASN A 160 -9.82 9.34 -17.25
CA ASN A 160 -8.86 10.23 -16.62
C ASN A 160 -7.85 9.40 -15.82
N THR A 161 -6.58 9.47 -16.20
CA THR A 161 -5.47 8.76 -15.54
C THR A 161 -5.38 9.04 -14.05
N HIS A 162 -5.62 10.28 -13.62
CA HIS A 162 -5.67 10.63 -12.20
C HIS A 162 -6.76 9.82 -11.51
N HIS A 163 -7.96 9.76 -12.10
CA HIS A 163 -9.08 9.02 -11.55
C HIS A 163 -8.78 7.53 -11.48
N GLN A 164 -8.16 6.96 -12.53
CA GLN A 164 -7.74 5.56 -12.57
C GLN A 164 -6.79 5.20 -11.42
N ILE A 165 -5.79 6.05 -11.16
CA ILE A 165 -4.80 5.86 -10.09
C ILE A 165 -5.46 6.04 -8.73
N GLU A 166 -6.19 7.14 -8.52
CA GLU A 166 -6.78 7.45 -7.23
C GLU A 166 -7.79 6.38 -6.81
N THR A 167 -8.59 5.81 -7.75
CA THR A 167 -9.46 4.68 -7.43
C THR A 167 -8.70 3.43 -6.99
N VAL A 168 -7.52 3.16 -7.55
CA VAL A 168 -6.65 2.06 -7.10
C VAL A 168 -6.23 2.27 -5.66
N PHE A 169 -5.68 3.44 -5.32
CA PHE A 169 -5.18 3.71 -3.97
C PHE A 169 -6.29 3.73 -2.92
N LYS A 170 -7.47 4.27 -3.26
CA LYS A 170 -8.65 4.20 -2.39
C LYS A 170 -9.11 2.75 -2.17
N ALA A 171 -9.16 1.95 -3.23
CA ALA A 171 -9.52 0.53 -3.13
C ALA A 171 -8.48 -0.25 -2.34
N PHE A 172 -7.20 0.02 -2.53
CA PHE A 172 -6.10 -0.60 -1.79
C PHE A 172 -6.19 -0.29 -0.29
N GLY A 173 -6.38 0.97 0.10
CA GLY A 173 -6.61 1.33 1.51
C GLY A 173 -7.78 0.57 2.14
N ARG A 174 -8.93 0.49 1.46
CA ARG A 174 -10.09 -0.28 1.97
C ARG A 174 -9.83 -1.79 2.03
N ALA A 175 -9.15 -2.36 1.04
CA ALA A 175 -8.79 -3.76 1.01
C ALA A 175 -7.82 -4.11 2.14
N LEU A 176 -6.80 -3.27 2.39
CA LEU A 176 -5.91 -3.39 3.55
C LEU A 176 -6.69 -3.40 4.86
N ARG A 177 -7.55 -2.39 5.08
CA ARG A 177 -8.40 -2.30 6.27
C ARG A 177 -9.16 -3.59 6.53
N MET A 178 -9.83 -4.11 5.50
CA MET A 178 -10.59 -5.35 5.60
C MET A 178 -9.68 -6.51 6.01
N ALA A 179 -8.58 -6.70 5.29
CA ALA A 179 -7.69 -7.85 5.48
C ALA A 179 -7.01 -7.88 6.86
N VAL A 180 -6.63 -6.71 7.39
CA VAL A 180 -5.95 -6.59 8.70
C VAL A 180 -6.93 -6.46 9.86
N THR A 181 -8.23 -6.32 9.62
CA THR A 181 -9.22 -6.26 10.71
C THR A 181 -9.23 -7.60 11.46
N LEU A 182 -9.36 -7.54 12.78
CA LEU A 182 -9.51 -8.73 13.61
C LEU A 182 -10.89 -9.36 13.35
N ASP A 183 -10.90 -10.66 13.07
CA ASP A 183 -12.12 -11.46 12.97
C ASP A 183 -12.40 -12.10 14.35
N GLU A 184 -13.47 -11.64 15.00
CA GLU A 184 -13.91 -12.14 16.30
C GLU A 184 -14.13 -13.66 16.31
N ARG A 185 -14.54 -14.24 15.18
CA ARG A 185 -14.79 -15.69 15.04
C ARG A 185 -13.50 -16.50 14.85
N MET A 186 -12.40 -15.85 14.50
CA MET A 186 -11.08 -16.45 14.32
C MET A 186 -10.07 -15.97 15.37
N ALA A 187 -10.51 -15.35 16.46
CA ALA A 187 -9.63 -14.78 17.48
C ALA A 187 -8.52 -15.76 17.92
N GLY A 188 -7.26 -15.34 17.76
CA GLY A 188 -6.08 -16.12 18.12
C GLY A 188 -5.79 -17.34 17.22
N GLN A 189 -6.58 -17.59 16.18
CA GLN A 189 -6.40 -18.71 15.25
C GLN A 189 -5.61 -18.29 14.02
N MET A 190 -4.78 -19.19 13.51
CA MET A 190 -4.07 -18.99 12.24
C MET A 190 -5.05 -19.14 11.06
N PRO A 191 -5.25 -18.11 10.21
CA PRO A 191 -6.18 -18.19 9.08
C PRO A 191 -5.59 -18.96 7.88
N SER A 192 -5.11 -20.18 8.12
CA SER A 192 -4.49 -21.05 7.11
C SER A 192 -4.69 -22.51 7.45
N THR A 193 -5.15 -23.29 6.47
CA THR A 193 -5.29 -24.75 6.61
C THR A 193 -3.96 -25.47 6.78
N LYS A 194 -2.84 -24.84 6.39
CA LYS A 194 -1.48 -25.36 6.58
C LYS A 194 -0.94 -25.14 7.99
N GLY A 195 -1.64 -24.37 8.83
CA GLY A 195 -1.20 -24.02 10.19
C GLY A 195 -0.12 -22.93 10.26
N CYS A 196 0.32 -22.38 9.12
CA CYS A 196 1.30 -21.28 9.05
C CYS A 196 1.05 -20.33 7.86
N LEU A 197 1.61 -19.11 7.96
CA LEU A 197 1.64 -18.00 6.99
C LEU A 197 2.92 -17.18 7.16
#